data_AF-A0A962X332-F1
#
_entry.id   AF-A0A962X332-F1
#
_cell.length_a   1.000
_cell.length_b   1.000
_cell.length_c   1.000
_cell.angle_alpha   90.00
_cell.angle_beta   90.00
_cell.angle_gamma   90.00
#
_symmetry.space_group_name_H-M   'P 1'
#
loop_
_entity.id
_entity.type
_entity.pdbx_description
1 polymer ?
#
loop_
_entity_poly.entity_id
_entity_poly.type
_entity_poly.pdbx_seq_one_letter_code
_entity_poly.pdbx_strand_id
1 'polypeptide(L)' 'MLNLTRYYIYAICLVCCASLLYIYGLPPDSLRQTRDGVPFFTPPVIHPETGEPLDLGELVRHFKGE' A
#
# COMPACT_ATOMS: atom_id res chain seq x y z
N MET A 1 21.70 15.12 32.84
CA MET A 1 20.49 14.33 32.52
C MET A 1 19.63 14.99 31.45
N LEU A 2 19.27 16.27 31.56
CA LEU A 2 18.38 16.96 30.61
C LEU A 2 18.83 16.91 29.13
N ASN A 3 20.13 17.04 28.86
CA ASN A 3 20.66 17.04 27.49
C ASN A 3 20.55 15.67 26.80
N LEU A 4 20.76 14.58 27.54
CA LEU A 4 20.65 13.21 27.02
C LEU A 4 19.21 12.89 26.62
N THR A 5 18.24 13.25 27.46
CA THR A 5 16.81 13.07 27.16
C THR A 5 16.40 13.85 25.92
N ARG A 6 16.90 15.09 25.75
CA ARG A 6 16.62 15.89 24.55
C ARG A 6 17.17 15.24 23.28
N TYR A 7 18.41 14.76 23.29
CA TYR A 7 18.98 14.04 22.15
C TYR A 7 18.18 12.79 21.79
N TYR A 8 17.75 12.04 22.79
CA TYR A 8 16.93 10.84 22.58
C TYR A 8 15.59 11.17 21.91
N ILE A 9 14.91 12.24 22.38
CA ILE A 9 13.66 12.72 21.76
C ILE A 9 13.90 13.13 20.31
N TYR A 10 14.96 13.89 20.02
CA TYR A 10 15.27 14.30 18.65
C TYR A 10 15.56 13.10 17.74
N ALA A 11 16.28 12.09 18.23
CA ALA A 11 16.57 10.88 17.48
C ALA A 11 15.27 10.11 17.16
N ILE A 12 14.37 9.93 18.13
CA ILE A 12 13.08 9.28 17.89
C ILE A 12 12.25 10.08 16.89
N CYS A 13 12.12 11.39 17.07
CA CYS A 13 11.37 12.24 16.15
C CYS A 13 11.90 12.11 14.71
N LEU A 14 13.23 12.12 14.55
CA LEU A 14 13.86 11.97 13.24
C LEU A 14 13.54 10.62 12.62
N VAL A 15 13.66 9.52 13.38
CA VAL A 15 13.31 8.17 12.90
C VAL A 15 11.84 8.09 12.52
N CYS A 16 10.93 8.59 13.36
CA CYS A 16 9.50 8.61 13.07
C CYS A 16 9.18 9.38 11.78
N CYS A 17 9.73 10.59 11.63
CA CYS A 17 9.52 11.38 10.41
C CYS A 17 10.08 10.66 9.17
N ALA A 18 11.29 10.08 9.27
CA ALA A 18 11.89 9.33 8.17
C ALA A 18 11.05 8.09 7.78
N SER A 19 10.54 7.33 8.75
CA SER A 19 9.69 6.17 8.50
C SER A 19 8.38 6.57 7.81
N LEU A 20 7.76 7.66 8.24
CA LEU A 20 6.53 8.15 7.59
C LEU A 20 6.81 8.59 6.16
N LEU A 21 7.87 9.38 5.93
CA LEU A 21 8.26 9.80 4.59
C LEU A 21 8.54 8.61 3.67
N TYR A 22 9.18 7.56 4.18
CA TYR A 22 9.42 6.33 3.45
C TYR A 22 8.11 5.61 3.08
N ILE A 23 7.22 5.39 4.05
CA ILE A 23 5.95 4.69 3.83
C ILE A 23 5.05 5.41 2.83
N TYR A 24 4.98 6.75 2.90
CA TYR A 24 4.11 7.52 2.00
C TYR A 24 4.75 7.80 0.63
N GLY A 25 6.07 7.96 0.55
CA GLY A 25 6.76 8.21 -0.72
C GLY A 25 7.02 6.94 -1.53
N LEU A 26 7.35 5.85 -0.85
CA LEU A 26 7.68 4.54 -1.44
C LEU A 26 6.92 3.45 -0.67
N PRO A 27 5.58 3.40 -0.83
CA PRO A 27 4.78 2.43 -0.09
C PRO A 27 5.23 1.02 -0.45
N PRO A 28 5.51 0.15 0.56
CA PRO A 28 5.75 -1.25 0.31
C PRO A 28 4.56 -1.88 -0.41
N ASP A 29 4.79 -3.00 -1.10
CA ASP A 29 3.76 -3.69 -1.89
C ASP A 29 2.50 -4.03 -1.10
N SER A 30 2.61 -4.26 0.21
CA SER A 30 1.48 -4.52 1.09
C SER A 30 0.53 -3.33 1.28
N LEU A 31 1.01 -2.11 1.04
CA LEU A 31 0.23 -0.87 1.10
C LEU A 31 -0.13 -0.33 -0.29
N ARG A 32 0.35 -0.98 -1.36
CA ARG A 32 0.03 -0.59 -2.73
C ARG A 32 -1.36 -1.08 -3.11
N GLN A 33 -2.11 -0.22 -3.78
CA GLN A 33 -3.41 -0.51 -4.35
C GLN A 33 -3.54 0.21 -5.71
N THR A 34 -4.40 -0.31 -6.58
CA THR A 34 -4.73 0.34 -7.85
C THR A 34 -5.54 1.62 -7.62
N ARG A 35 -5.71 2.44 -8.66
CA ARG A 35 -6.60 3.63 -8.64
C ARG A 35 -8.03 3.28 -8.20
N ASP A 36 -8.47 2.07 -8.52
CA ASP A 36 -9.80 1.56 -8.21
C ASP A 36 -9.89 0.90 -6.84
N GLY A 37 -8.81 0.92 -6.06
CA GLY A 37 -8.76 0.41 -4.69
C GLY A 37 -8.49 -1.08 -4.57
N VAL A 38 -8.03 -1.75 -5.65
CA VAL A 38 -7.67 -3.17 -5.60
C VAL A 38 -6.28 -3.33 -4.97
N PRO A 39 -6.12 -4.02 -3.83
CA PRO A 39 -4.82 -4.27 -3.22
C PRO A 39 -3.87 -5.05 -4.15
N PHE A 40 -2.57 -4.76 -4.06
CA PHE A 40 -1.55 -5.39 -4.93
C PHE A 40 -1.46 -6.92 -4.77
N PHE A 41 -1.70 -7.43 -3.57
CA PHE A 41 -1.67 -8.87 -3.28
C PHE A 41 -3.03 -9.56 -3.40
N THR A 42 -4.02 -8.90 -4.01
CA THR A 42 -5.31 -9.54 -4.26
C THR A 42 -5.12 -10.67 -5.28
N PRO A 43 -5.50 -11.92 -4.94
CA PRO A 43 -5.41 -13.01 -5.90
C PRO A 43 -6.38 -12.80 -7.08
N PRO A 44 -6.08 -13.39 -8.24
CA PRO A 44 -7.02 -13.38 -9.37
C PRO A 44 -8.31 -14.10 -8.99
N VAL A 45 -9.41 -13.65 -9.59
CA VAL A 45 -10.73 -14.29 -9.48
C VAL A 45 -10.92 -15.28 -10.64
N ILE A 46 -11.99 -16.08 -10.60
CA ILE A 46 -12.29 -17.03 -11.68
C ILE A 46 -13.33 -16.44 -12.61
N HIS A 47 -13.05 -16.48 -13.92
CA HIS A 47 -14.01 -16.10 -14.94
C HIS A 47 -15.19 -17.08 -14.93
N PRO A 48 -16.45 -16.62 -14.74
CA PRO A 48 -17.58 -17.52 -14.53
C PRO A 48 -17.92 -18.39 -15.75
N GLU A 49 -17.62 -17.90 -16.96
CA GLU A 49 -17.92 -18.62 -18.20
C GLU A 49 -16.78 -19.57 -18.66
N THR A 50 -15.52 -19.15 -18.56
CA THR A 50 -14.37 -19.90 -19.09
C THR A 50 -13.63 -20.70 -18.02
N GLY A 51 -13.77 -20.34 -16.73
CA GLY A 51 -13.04 -20.94 -15.63
C GLY A 51 -11.59 -20.47 -15.48
N GLU A 52 -11.14 -19.53 -16.31
CA GLU A 52 -9.76 -19.03 -16.30
C GLU A 52 -9.53 -17.98 -15.20
N PRO A 53 -8.28 -17.81 -14.72
CA PRO A 53 -7.92 -16.72 -13.82
C PRO A 53 -8.12 -15.36 -14.50
N LEU A 54 -8.85 -14.48 -13.84
CA LEU A 54 -9.14 -13.11 -14.27
C LEU A 54 -8.60 -12.12 -13.23
N ASP A 55 -7.93 -11.07 -13.69
CA ASP A 55 -7.46 -10.00 -12.80
C ASP A 55 -8.66 -9.25 -12.20
N LEU A 56 -8.65 -9.05 -10.88
CA LEU A 56 -9.76 -8.35 -10.23
C LEU A 56 -9.86 -6.88 -10.69
N GLY A 57 -8.74 -6.24 -11.00
CA GLY A 57 -8.73 -4.88 -11.53
C GLY A 57 -9.44 -4.79 -12.88
N GLU A 58 -9.24 -5.78 -13.75
CA GLU A 58 -9.97 -5.89 -15.02
C GLU A 58 -11.48 -6.04 -14.80
N LEU A 59 -11.88 -6.91 -13.87
CA LEU A 59 -13.29 -7.08 -13.54
C LEU A 59 -13.92 -5.78 -13.01
N VAL A 60 -13.21 -5.05 -12.14
CA VAL A 60 -13.67 -3.77 -11.60
C VAL A 60 -13.83 -2.72 -12.71
N ARG A 61 -12.86 -2.61 -13.63
CA ARG A 61 -12.94 -1.70 -14.78
C ARG A 61 -14.14 -2.03 -15.68
N HIS A 62 -14.35 -3.31 -15.95
CA HIS A 62 -15.50 -3.78 -16.72
C HIS A 62 -16.84 -3.32 -16.12
N PHE A 63 -17.04 -3.51 -14.81
CA PHE A 63 -18.28 -3.07 -14.14
C PHE A 63 -18.40 -1.54 -13.99
N LYS A 64 -17.28 -0.81 -14.06
CA LYS A 64 -17.29 0.66 -14.15
C LYS A 64 -17.57 1.19 -15.55
N GLY A 65 -17.50 0.35 -16.57
CA GLY A 65 -17.67 0.75 -17.98
C GLY A 65 -16.42 1.38 -18.61
N GLU A 66 -15.24 1.08 -18.07
CA GLU A 66 -13.93 1.39 -18.68
C GLU A 66 -13.44 0.25 -19.56
#